data_AF-A0A5C5Q391-F1
#
_entry.id   AF-A0A5C5Q391-F1
#
_cell.length_a   1.000
_cell.length_b   1.000
_cell.length_c   1.000
_cell.angle_alpha   90.00
_cell.angle_beta   90.00
_cell.angle_gamma   90.00
#
_symmetry.space_group_name_H-M   'P 1'
#
loop_
_entity.id
_entity.type
_entity.pdbx_description
1 polymer ?
#
loop_
_entity_poly.entity_id
_entity_poly.type
_entity_poly.pdbx_seq_one_letter_code
_entity_poly.pdbx_strand_id
1 'polypeptide(L)'
;MDKPAEDRSVTVLKGLIKKPEIPVSVDSMNPISATAPDCLAQVVVLAEEVFEDKAVATSWMTTANNALGGKTPVSLCETEIGAHQVLRVLRAIEWGGVA
;
A
#
# COMPACT_ATOMS: atom_id res chain seq x y z
N MET A 1 39.48 -37.57 6.62
CA MET A 1 39.66 -37.60 5.16
C MET A 1 38.90 -38.84 4.69
N ASP A 2 37.75 -38.79 4.03
CA ASP A 2 37.13 -37.71 3.26
C ASP A 2 35.62 -37.90 3.20
N LYS A 3 34.92 -36.78 3.28
CA LYS A 3 33.47 -36.64 3.12
C LYS A 3 33.18 -36.65 1.60
N PRO A 4 32.28 -37.49 1.06
CA PRO A 4 31.82 -37.29 -0.29
C PRO A 4 30.84 -36.11 -0.31
N ALA A 5 31.29 -35.02 -0.92
CA ALA A 5 30.44 -33.95 -1.41
C ALA A 5 29.75 -34.47 -2.69
N GLU A 6 28.43 -34.59 -2.65
CA GLU A 6 27.64 -34.77 -3.87
C GLU A 6 26.82 -33.50 -4.14
N ASP A 7 27.36 -32.80 -5.13
CA ASP A 7 26.72 -32.06 -6.21
C ASP A 7 25.32 -31.46 -5.99
N ARG A 8 25.34 -30.12 -5.94
CA ARG A 8 24.24 -29.26 -6.34
C ARG A 8 23.96 -29.49 -7.82
N SER A 9 22.70 -29.70 -8.20
CA SER A 9 21.93 -28.77 -9.04
C SER A 9 20.67 -29.44 -9.58
N VAL A 10 19.66 -28.62 -9.82
CA VAL A 10 18.45 -28.95 -10.59
C VAL A 10 17.40 -29.76 -9.84
N THR A 11 16.81 -29.17 -8.79
CA THR A 11 15.35 -29.31 -8.68
C THR A 11 14.74 -28.10 -7.97
N VAL A 12 13.80 -27.46 -8.67
CA VAL A 12 12.81 -26.51 -8.16
C VAL A 12 13.27 -25.05 -7.97
N LEU A 13 13.78 -24.44 -9.05
CA LEU A 13 13.57 -23.02 -9.32
C LEU A 13 12.09 -22.76 -9.64
N LYS A 14 11.23 -22.87 -8.63
CA LYS A 14 9.86 -22.34 -8.63
C LYS A 14 9.57 -21.64 -7.30
N GLY A 15 10.57 -20.96 -6.74
CA GLY A 15 10.38 -19.93 -5.75
C GLY A 15 10.37 -18.59 -6.46
N LEU A 16 9.20 -18.02 -6.75
CA LEU A 16 9.00 -16.56 -6.85
C LEU A 16 7.53 -16.14 -6.97
N ILE A 17 6.63 -16.69 -6.16
CA ILE A 17 5.43 -15.95 -5.75
C ILE A 17 5.37 -16.05 -4.24
N LYS A 18 6.25 -15.30 -3.57
CA LYS A 18 6.02 -14.93 -2.18
C LYS A 18 4.93 -13.88 -2.24
N LYS A 19 3.68 -14.29 -2.03
CA LYS A 19 2.61 -13.37 -1.65
C LYS A 19 3.17 -12.58 -0.47
N PRO A 20 3.20 -11.23 -0.51
CA PRO A 20 3.47 -10.49 0.71
C PRO A 20 2.23 -10.70 1.60
N GLU A 21 2.24 -11.79 2.37
CA GLU A 21 1.52 -11.83 3.63
C GLU A 21 2.19 -10.78 4.48
N ILE A 22 1.55 -9.61 4.51
CA ILE A 22 1.75 -8.56 5.47
C ILE A 22 1.19 -9.15 6.77
N PRO A 23 2.00 -9.54 7.77
CA PRO A 23 1.46 -9.78 9.08
C PRO A 23 1.11 -8.40 9.64
N VAL A 24 -0.16 -8.01 9.55
CA VAL A 24 -0.64 -6.85 10.30
C VAL A 24 -0.65 -7.26 11.77
N SER A 25 0.50 -7.07 12.42
CA SER A 25 0.64 -7.22 13.86
C SER A 25 -0.05 -6.03 14.49
N VAL A 26 -1.32 -6.22 14.85
CA VAL A 26 -2.12 -5.29 15.64
C VAL A 26 -1.63 -5.31 17.09
N ASP A 27 -0.51 -4.65 17.37
CA ASP A 27 -0.15 -4.37 18.77
C ASP A 27 0.52 -3.01 18.93
N SER A 28 -0.06 -2.26 19.88
CA SER A 28 0.54 -1.15 20.61
C SER A 28 0.86 0.15 19.85
N MET A 29 -0.10 1.07 19.95
CA MET A 29 0.11 2.41 20.52
C MET A 29 1.54 2.97 20.36
N ASN A 30 1.81 3.73 19.29
CA ASN A 30 2.88 4.72 19.30
C ASN A 30 2.42 6.04 18.63
N PRO A 31 2.53 7.18 19.34
CA PRO A 31 2.11 8.49 18.85
C PRO A 31 3.21 9.14 17.98
N ILE A 32 2.78 9.89 16.97
CA ILE A 32 3.54 10.95 16.26
C ILE A 32 4.92 10.51 15.73
N SER A 33 4.95 9.81 14.60
CA SER A 33 5.95 10.03 13.53
C SER A 33 5.60 9.10 12.36
N ALA A 34 4.63 9.50 11.54
CA ALA A 34 4.44 8.84 10.26
C ALA A 34 5.58 9.32 9.34
N THR A 35 6.59 8.48 9.18
CA THR A 35 7.57 8.68 8.10
C THR A 35 6.82 8.48 6.77
N ALA A 36 7.04 9.32 5.76
CA ALA A 36 6.29 9.32 4.48
C ALA A 36 5.88 7.95 3.88
N PRO A 37 6.70 6.88 3.91
CA PRO A 37 6.27 5.55 3.44
C PRO A 37 5.10 4.93 4.23
N ASP A 38 4.97 5.25 5.52
CA ASP A 38 3.87 4.75 6.36
C ASP A 38 2.54 5.38 5.94
N CYS A 39 2.56 6.67 5.58
CA CYS A 39 1.39 7.40 5.09
C CYS A 39 0.85 6.80 3.79
N LEU A 40 1.73 6.49 2.81
CA LEU A 40 1.31 5.89 1.55
C LEU A 40 0.70 4.49 1.77
N ALA A 41 1.30 3.68 2.64
CA ALA A 41 0.79 2.35 2.95
C ALA A 41 -0.64 2.41 3.53
N GLN A 42 -0.88 3.31 4.49
CA GLN A 42 -2.21 3.53 5.07
C GLN A 42 -3.24 3.94 4.01
N VAL A 43 -2.87 4.84 3.10
CA VAL A 43 -3.75 5.30 2.01
C VAL A 43 -4.07 4.16 1.03
N VAL A 44 -3.08 3.35 0.66
CA VAL A 44 -3.28 2.21 -0.24
C VAL A 44 -4.22 1.18 0.37
N VAL A 45 -4.04 0.85 1.65
CA VAL A 45 -4.93 -0.08 2.36
C VAL A 45 -6.36 0.44 2.35
N LEU A 46 -6.58 1.71 2.71
CA LEU A 46 -7.92 2.29 2.68
C LEU A 46 -8.50 2.34 1.27
N ALA A 47 -7.69 2.64 0.24
CA ALA A 47 -8.17 2.65 -1.13
C ALA A 47 -8.63 1.26 -1.58
N GLU A 48 -7.88 0.21 -1.24
CA GLU A 48 -8.29 -1.17 -1.53
C GLU A 48 -9.58 -1.55 -0.79
N GLU A 49 -9.79 -1.09 0.44
CA GLU A 49 -11.03 -1.30 1.19
C GLU A 49 -12.23 -0.54 0.59
N VAL A 50 -12.04 0.73 0.19
CA VAL A 50 -13.12 1.58 -0.35
C VAL A 50 -13.53 1.16 -1.75
N PHE A 51 -12.57 0.77 -2.60
CA PHE A 51 -12.87 0.37 -3.97
C PHE A 51 -13.16 -1.12 -4.13
N GLU A 52 -12.86 -1.94 -3.12
CA GLU A 52 -13.00 -3.41 -3.10
C GLU A 52 -12.28 -4.14 -4.26
N ASP A 53 -11.56 -3.40 -5.10
CA ASP A 53 -10.83 -3.86 -6.27
C ASP A 53 -9.46 -3.18 -6.31
N LYS A 54 -8.40 -4.00 -6.26
CA LYS A 54 -7.02 -3.54 -6.25
C LYS A 54 -6.61 -2.79 -7.52
N ALA A 55 -7.13 -3.19 -8.69
CA ALA A 55 -6.84 -2.52 -9.95
C ALA A 55 -7.50 -1.15 -10.00
N VAL A 56 -8.75 -1.04 -9.52
CA VAL A 56 -9.46 0.24 -9.39
C VAL A 56 -8.75 1.16 -8.39
N ALA A 57 -8.38 0.65 -7.22
CA ALA A 57 -7.64 1.40 -6.21
C ALA A 57 -6.30 1.92 -6.75
N THR A 58 -5.52 1.05 -7.43
CA THR A 58 -4.23 1.44 -8.03
C THR A 58 -4.41 2.48 -9.12
N SER A 59 -5.42 2.33 -9.98
CA SER A 59 -5.76 3.31 -11.01
C SER A 59 -6.13 4.65 -10.38
N TRP A 60 -6.97 4.66 -9.36
CA TRP A 60 -7.36 5.88 -8.66
C TRP A 60 -6.16 6.57 -8.01
N MET A 61 -5.28 5.81 -7.35
CA MET A 61 -4.07 6.28 -6.69
C MET A 61 -3.07 6.98 -7.64
N THR A 62 -3.08 6.58 -8.91
CA THR A 62 -2.19 7.11 -9.95
C THR A 62 -2.86 8.12 -10.88
N THR A 63 -4.16 8.36 -10.72
CA THR A 63 -4.94 9.28 -11.54
C THR A 63 -5.08 10.64 -10.85
N ALA A 64 -4.99 11.72 -11.63
CA ALA A 64 -5.25 13.07 -11.14
C ALA A 64 -6.70 13.21 -10.66
N ASN A 65 -6.90 13.68 -9.43
CA ASN A 65 -8.22 13.84 -8.84
C ASN A 65 -8.55 15.31 -8.60
N ASN A 66 -9.70 15.77 -9.11
CA ASN A 66 -10.16 17.16 -8.93
C ASN A 66 -10.38 17.52 -7.46
N ALA A 67 -10.86 16.59 -6.63
CA ALA A 67 -11.02 16.80 -5.18
C ALA A 67 -9.67 16.98 -4.45
N LEU A 68 -8.57 16.58 -5.10
CA LEU A 68 -7.19 16.75 -4.64
C LEU A 68 -6.46 17.90 -5.36
N GLY A 69 -7.20 18.82 -5.97
CA GLY A 69 -6.65 19.95 -6.71
C GLY A 69 -5.94 19.55 -8.01
N GLY A 70 -6.40 18.46 -8.65
CA GLY A 70 -5.83 17.95 -9.91
C GLY A 70 -4.51 17.18 -9.74
N LYS A 71 -4.13 16.85 -8.50
CA LYS A 71 -2.94 16.05 -8.19
C LYS A 71 -3.28 14.57 -8.06
N THR A 72 -2.27 13.72 -8.20
CA THR A 72 -2.40 12.29 -7.95
C THR A 72 -2.33 12.01 -6.44
N PRO A 73 -3.10 11.03 -5.93
CA PRO A 73 -3.00 10.57 -4.55
C PRO A 73 -1.58 10.19 -4.14
N VAL A 74 -0.84 9.46 -4.99
CA VAL A 74 0.55 9.04 -4.71
C VAL A 74 1.49 10.23 -4.51
N SER A 75 1.37 11.29 -5.31
CA SER A 75 2.23 12.49 -5.15
C SER A 75 1.89 13.26 -3.87
N LEU A 76 0.62 13.28 -3.44
CA LEU A 76 0.26 13.92 -2.18
C LEU A 76 0.78 13.14 -0.95
N CYS A 77 0.90 11.82 -1.07
CA CYS A 77 1.42 10.96 0.01
C CYS A 77 2.93 11.14 0.29
N GLU A 78 3.65 11.93 -0.53
CA GLU A 78 5.03 12.34 -0.23
C GLU A 78 5.13 13.19 1.05
N THR A 79 3.99 13.71 1.52
CA THR A 79 3.87 14.46 2.77
C THR A 79 2.75 13.89 3.64
N GLU A 80 2.90 13.97 4.96
CA GLU A 80 1.86 13.54 5.90
C GLU A 80 0.55 14.32 5.70
N ILE A 81 0.65 15.64 5.46
CA ILE A 81 -0.50 16.52 5.20
C ILE A 81 -1.25 16.10 3.94
N GLY A 82 -0.53 15.80 2.86
CA GLY A 82 -1.14 15.36 1.61
C GLY A 82 -1.78 13.98 1.74
N ALA A 83 -1.17 13.05 2.48
CA ALA A 83 -1.79 11.77 2.78
C ALA A 83 -3.13 11.93 3.55
N HIS A 84 -3.18 12.81 4.56
CA HIS A 84 -4.42 13.11 5.26
C HIS A 84 -5.51 13.70 4.34
N GLN A 85 -5.14 14.50 3.34
CA GLN A 85 -6.11 14.97 2.33
C GLN A 85 -6.68 13.82 1.51
N VAL A 86 -5.83 12.89 1.06
CA VAL A 86 -6.26 11.71 0.30
C VAL A 86 -7.19 10.84 1.14
N LEU A 87 -6.85 10.56 2.40
CA LEU A 87 -7.70 9.79 3.32
C LEU A 87 -9.09 10.41 3.46
N ARG A 88 -9.18 11.74 3.58
CA ARG A 88 -10.47 12.43 3.65
C ARG A 88 -11.31 12.23 2.39
N VAL A 89 -10.69 12.25 1.21
CA VAL A 89 -11.40 11.99 -0.06
C VAL A 89 -11.84 10.53 -0.16
N LEU A 90 -10.99 9.57 0.22
CA LEU A 90 -11.37 8.15 0.26
C LEU A 90 -12.56 7.89 1.18
N ARG A 91 -12.56 8.50 2.39
CA ARG A 91 -13.71 8.44 3.29
C ARG A 91 -14.94 9.11 2.68
N ALA A 92 -14.81 10.23 1.97
CA ALA A 92 -15.96 10.83 1.29
C ALA A 92 -16.56 9.86 0.24
N ILE A 93 -15.70 9.16 -0.52
CA ILE A 93 -16.14 8.16 -1.52
C ILE A 93 -16.86 6.98 -0.85
N GLU A 94 -16.31 6.43 0.24
CA GLU A 94 -16.88 5.30 1.01
C GLU A 94 -18.32 5.57 1.47
N TRP A 95 -18.59 6.79 1.96
CA TRP A 95 -19.89 7.15 2.53
C TRP A 95 -20.84 7.80 1.52
N GLY A 96 -20.51 7.79 0.22
CA GLY A 96 -21.31 8.41 -0.85
C GLY A 96 -21.34 9.95 -0.80
N GLY A 97 -20.38 10.54 -0.09
CA GLY A 97 -20.24 11.97 0.08
C GLY A 97 -19.78 12.64 -1.20
N VAL A 98 -20.74 13.28 -1.88
CA VAL A 98 -20.49 14.29 -2.89
C VAL A 98 -19.55 15.35 -2.29
N ALA A 99 -18.32 15.43 -2.81
CA ALA A 99 -17.41 16.56 -2.61
C ALA A 99 -17.72 17.66 -3.62
#